data_AF-A0AAE4K4L7-F1
#
_entry.id   AF-A0AAE4K4L7-F1
#
_cell.length_a   1.000
_cell.length_b   1.000
_cell.length_c   1.000
_cell.angle_alpha   90.00
_cell.angle_beta   90.00
_cell.angle_gamma   90.00
#
_symmetry.space_group_name_H-M   'P 1'
#
loop_
_entity.id
_entity.type
_entity.pdbx_description
1 polymer ?
#
loop_
_entity_poly.entity_id
_entity_poly.type
_entity_poly.pdbx_seq_one_letter_code
_entity_poly.pdbx_strand_id
1 'polypeptide(L)'
;MTQTNYVTNIESQKRLDALKVLKDAGLTFSDCVTAFADSDENSFVIAAKELASLEEYLEVDSPTVVSPSKDGAYVQAWIWVNNAHAGIYTPSEALDKLLSYARRSLASEMDLQPDVMALRSAEAAWLEHFVLTEPSLFDGIETQVLPAGAIPAVVEWEAGDGQKVKFMPSDAISQLRLLARWSHMPDNLSEQVESFISKYGNKLDAILAHKAKQK
;
A
#
# COMPACT_ATOMS: atom_id res chain seq x y z
N MET A 1 43.85 16.21 20.99
CA MET A 1 42.48 16.56 20.56
C MET A 1 41.51 15.35 20.56
N THR A 2 41.82 14.26 21.26
CA THR A 2 41.04 12.99 21.17
C THR A 2 40.14 12.70 22.38
N GLN A 3 40.31 13.43 23.49
CA GLN A 3 39.56 13.18 24.74
C GLN A 3 38.14 13.78 24.75
N THR A 4 37.94 14.96 24.16
CA THR A 4 36.64 15.64 24.15
C THR A 4 35.59 14.85 23.37
N ASN A 5 35.95 14.27 22.22
CA ASN A 5 35.01 13.49 21.40
C ASN A 5 34.59 12.16 22.05
N TYR A 6 35.42 11.59 22.92
CA TYR A 6 35.14 10.32 23.59
C TYR A 6 34.14 10.48 24.76
N VAL A 7 34.27 11.56 25.54
CA VAL A 7 33.38 11.84 26.67
C VAL A 7 31.96 12.19 26.19
N THR A 8 31.83 13.01 25.13
CA THR A 8 30.54 13.35 24.53
C THR A 8 29.80 12.11 23.99
N ASN A 9 30.55 11.11 23.50
CA ASN A 9 29.99 9.86 23.00
C ASN A 9 29.46 8.97 24.15
N ILE A 10 30.21 8.84 25.25
CA ILE A 10 29.78 8.09 26.44
C ILE A 10 28.53 8.71 27.08
N GLU A 11 28.46 10.04 27.20
CA GLU A 11 27.27 10.71 27.75
C GLU A 11 26.06 10.59 26.83
N SER A 12 26.27 10.63 25.51
CA SER A 12 25.18 10.45 24.54
C SER A 12 24.64 9.02 24.56
N GLN A 13 25.52 8.02 24.70
CA GLN A 13 25.10 6.63 24.86
C GLN A 13 24.29 6.42 26.15
N LYS A 14 24.73 6.99 27.28
CA LYS A 14 23.99 6.94 28.55
C LYS A 14 22.59 7.54 28.44
N ARG A 15 22.44 8.68 27.75
CA ARG A 15 21.13 9.31 27.50
C ARG A 15 20.23 8.42 26.64
N LEU A 16 20.78 7.80 25.60
CA LEU A 16 20.02 6.90 24.74
C LEU A 16 19.56 5.64 25.50
N ASP A 17 20.41 5.08 26.35
CA ASP A 17 20.05 3.90 27.14
C ASP A 17 18.99 4.23 28.20
N ALA A 18 19.05 5.42 28.82
CA ALA A 18 17.99 5.90 29.70
C ALA A 18 16.65 6.09 28.96
N LEU A 19 16.68 6.65 27.74
CA LEU A 19 15.48 6.79 26.91
C LEU A 19 14.84 5.44 26.55
N LYS A 20 15.65 4.41 26.28
CA LYS A 20 15.13 3.05 26.03
C LYS A 20 14.41 2.50 27.25
N VAL A 21 15.01 2.64 28.45
CA VAL A 21 14.36 2.21 29.71
C VAL A 21 13.05 2.94 29.94
N LEU A 22 12.99 4.25 29.71
CA LEU A 22 11.77 5.03 29.85
C LEU A 22 10.71 4.63 28.82
N LYS A 23 11.11 4.39 27.57
CA LYS A 23 10.22 3.87 26.52
C LYS A 23 9.60 2.54 26.90
N ASP A 24 10.41 1.61 27.42
CA ASP A 24 9.93 0.31 27.89
C ASP A 24 8.99 0.44 29.11
N ALA A 25 9.14 1.52 29.89
CA ALA A 25 8.25 1.89 30.99
C ALA A 25 7.00 2.67 30.56
N GLY A 26 6.79 2.91 29.26
CA GLY A 26 5.59 3.55 28.72
C GLY A 26 5.74 5.02 28.33
N LEU A 27 6.96 5.60 28.33
CA LEU A 27 7.19 6.94 27.76
C LEU A 27 6.79 6.96 26.29
N THR A 28 5.86 7.86 25.95
CA THR A 28 5.40 8.05 24.58
C THR A 28 6.20 9.14 23.88
N PHE A 29 6.14 9.16 22.54
CA PHE A 29 6.70 10.29 21.79
C PHE A 29 5.97 11.61 22.11
N SER A 30 4.66 11.55 22.43
CA SER A 30 3.89 12.72 22.85
C SER A 30 4.44 13.33 24.13
N ASP A 31 4.82 12.52 25.12
CA ASP A 31 5.46 13.00 26.35
C ASP A 31 6.76 13.75 26.07
N CYS A 32 7.56 13.26 25.11
CA CYS A 32 8.77 13.93 24.65
C CYS A 32 8.45 15.27 23.98
N VAL A 33 7.47 15.30 23.06
CA VAL A 33 7.04 16.53 22.39
C VAL A 33 6.58 17.55 23.43
N THR A 34 5.73 17.17 24.38
CA THR A 34 5.29 18.05 25.47
C THR A 34 6.45 18.57 26.31
N ALA A 35 7.45 17.74 26.61
CA ALA A 35 8.61 18.15 27.39
C ALA A 35 9.53 19.14 26.65
N PHE A 36 9.59 19.07 25.32
CA PHE A 36 10.44 19.94 24.48
C PHE A 36 9.68 21.07 23.80
N ALA A 37 8.35 21.10 23.90
CA ALA A 37 7.55 22.04 23.18
C ALA A 37 7.71 23.47 23.70
N ASP A 38 7.61 24.40 22.77
CA ASP A 38 7.48 25.82 23.07
C ASP A 38 6.01 26.19 23.33
N SER A 39 5.81 27.34 23.96
CA SER A 39 4.48 27.91 24.18
C SER A 39 3.76 28.17 22.86
N ASP A 40 2.43 28.01 22.86
CA ASP A 40 1.57 28.43 21.74
C ASP A 40 1.61 29.95 21.47
N GLU A 41 2.12 30.74 22.43
CA GLU A 41 2.35 32.18 22.27
C GLU A 41 3.70 32.51 21.59
N ASN A 42 4.55 31.51 21.32
CA ASN A 42 5.81 31.71 20.61
C ASN A 42 5.53 32.21 19.18
N SER A 43 6.15 33.32 18.79
CA SER A 43 5.90 33.95 17.48
C SER A 43 6.18 33.03 16.29
N PHE A 44 7.12 32.09 16.41
CA PHE A 44 7.37 31.09 15.37
C PHE A 44 6.26 30.04 15.30
N VAL A 45 5.67 29.64 16.43
CA VAL A 45 4.54 28.70 16.47
C VAL A 45 3.31 29.32 15.81
N ILE A 46 3.01 30.57 16.15
CA ILE A 46 1.89 31.31 15.53
C ILE A 46 2.08 31.41 14.02
N ALA A 47 3.25 31.88 13.57
CA ALA A 47 3.55 32.01 12.15
C ALA A 47 3.49 30.66 11.41
N ALA A 48 3.98 29.58 12.03
CA ALA A 48 3.93 28.25 11.43
C ALA A 48 2.48 27.72 11.30
N LYS A 49 1.62 27.95 12.29
CA LYS A 49 0.20 27.58 12.22
C LYS A 49 -0.53 28.39 11.14
N GLU A 50 -0.24 29.68 11.01
CA GLU A 50 -0.77 30.51 9.92
C GLU A 50 -0.34 29.98 8.55
N LEU A 51 0.94 29.64 8.37
CA LEU A 51 1.46 29.05 7.13
C LEU A 51 0.83 27.68 6.84
N ALA A 52 0.73 26.80 7.83
CA ALA A 52 0.12 25.49 7.66
C ALA A 52 -1.36 25.58 7.26
N SER A 53 -2.09 26.59 7.74
CA SER A 53 -3.49 26.81 7.35
C SER A 53 -3.71 27.13 5.86
N LEU A 54 -2.64 27.51 5.15
CA LEU A 54 -2.67 27.78 3.71
C LEU A 54 -2.46 26.50 2.88
N GLU A 55 -1.98 25.41 3.48
CA GLU A 55 -1.58 24.18 2.80
C GLU A 55 -2.33 22.98 3.40
N GLU A 56 -3.29 22.40 2.66
CA GLU A 56 -4.18 21.34 3.17
C GLU A 56 -3.48 20.05 3.64
N TYR A 57 -2.21 19.88 3.28
CA TYR A 57 -1.41 18.70 3.64
C TYR A 57 -0.43 18.95 4.79
N LEU A 58 -0.38 20.14 5.39
CA LEU A 58 0.50 20.45 6.51
C LEU A 58 -0.30 20.67 7.79
N GLU A 59 0.19 20.13 8.90
CA GLU A 59 -0.41 20.30 10.22
C GLU A 59 0.67 20.61 11.25
N VAL A 60 0.38 21.53 12.17
CA VAL A 60 1.27 21.89 13.29
C VAL A 60 0.50 21.65 14.58
N ASP A 61 0.94 20.65 15.35
CA ASP A 61 0.31 20.28 16.62
C ASP A 61 0.39 21.40 17.67
N SER A 62 -0.49 21.30 18.68
CA SER A 62 -0.27 21.94 19.97
C SER A 62 -0.20 20.86 21.06
N PRO A 63 0.90 20.78 21.83
CA PRO A 63 2.08 21.64 21.80
C PRO A 63 3.10 21.21 20.72
N THR A 64 3.97 22.11 20.21
CA THR A 64 4.97 21.83 19.15
C THR A 64 6.38 22.29 19.52
N VAL A 65 7.40 21.65 18.94
CA VAL A 65 8.81 21.94 19.17
C VAL A 65 9.31 23.00 18.18
N VAL A 66 10.01 24.01 18.70
CA VAL A 66 10.72 25.00 17.89
C VAL A 66 12.23 24.80 18.03
N SER A 67 12.93 24.82 16.91
CA SER A 67 14.40 24.83 16.84
C SER A 67 14.87 26.16 16.25
N PRO A 68 15.24 27.14 17.10
CA PRO A 68 15.72 28.44 16.64
C PRO A 68 17.03 28.35 15.85
N SER A 69 17.18 29.25 14.89
CA SER A 69 18.40 29.51 14.11
C SER A 69 18.69 31.01 14.10
N LYS A 70 19.78 31.43 13.44
CA LYS A 70 20.17 32.85 13.41
C LYS A 70 19.11 33.77 12.80
N ASP A 71 18.44 33.31 11.74
CA ASP A 71 17.58 34.13 10.88
C ASP A 71 16.13 33.61 10.81
N GLY A 72 15.74 32.69 11.70
CA GLY A 72 14.41 32.08 11.74
C GLY A 72 14.37 30.85 12.64
N ALA A 73 13.34 30.03 12.54
CA ALA A 73 13.24 28.77 13.29
C ALA A 73 12.60 27.65 12.46
N TYR A 74 12.98 26.42 12.77
CA TYR A 74 12.25 25.24 12.31
C TYR A 74 11.15 24.92 13.33
N VAL A 75 9.94 24.66 12.85
CA VAL A 75 8.80 24.25 13.69
C VAL A 75 8.41 22.84 13.27
N GLN A 76 8.19 21.95 14.26
CA GLN A 76 7.74 20.59 13.98
C GLN A 76 6.33 20.61 13.36
N ALA A 77 6.17 19.92 12.24
CA ALA A 77 4.93 19.79 11.50
C ALA A 77 4.75 18.35 10.97
N TRP A 78 3.50 17.95 10.78
CA TRP A 78 3.11 16.75 10.07
C TRP A 78 2.83 17.08 8.60
N ILE A 79 3.15 16.12 7.74
CA ILE A 79 2.74 16.13 6.33
C ILE A 79 1.78 14.97 6.10
N TRP A 80 0.61 15.28 5.54
CA TRP A 80 -0.35 14.28 5.12
C TRP A 80 0.13 13.61 3.82
N VAL A 81 0.35 12.30 3.89
CA VAL A 81 0.63 11.46 2.73
C VAL A 81 -0.54 10.50 2.57
N ASN A 82 -1.38 10.73 1.58
CA ASN A 82 -2.48 9.81 1.29
C ASN A 82 -1.96 8.45 0.81
N ASN A 83 -2.78 7.41 0.96
CA ASN A 83 -2.41 6.03 0.58
C ASN A 83 -1.91 5.93 -0.87
N ALA A 84 -2.56 6.62 -1.81
CA ALA A 84 -2.16 6.60 -3.22
C ALA A 84 -0.73 7.14 -3.44
N HIS A 85 -0.34 8.22 -2.76
CA HIS A 85 1.02 8.77 -2.79
C HIS A 85 2.03 7.87 -2.08
N ALA A 86 1.61 7.16 -1.03
CA ALA A 86 2.41 6.14 -0.37
C ALA A 86 2.51 4.84 -1.20
N GLY A 87 1.80 4.74 -2.32
CA GLY A 87 1.69 3.53 -3.11
C GLY A 87 0.98 2.39 -2.38
N ILE A 88 0.13 2.71 -1.41
CA ILE A 88 -0.76 1.79 -0.71
C ILE A 88 -2.11 1.83 -1.44
N TYR A 89 -2.54 0.70 -1.97
CA TYR A 89 -3.75 0.61 -2.78
C TYR A 89 -4.77 -0.30 -2.10
N THR A 90 -6.06 -0.05 -2.34
CA THR A 90 -7.05 -1.09 -2.08
C THR A 90 -6.79 -2.30 -2.99
N PRO A 91 -7.26 -3.50 -2.64
CA PRO A 91 -7.14 -4.66 -3.53
C PRO A 91 -7.61 -4.40 -4.96
N SER A 92 -8.76 -3.76 -5.15
CA SER A 92 -9.30 -3.46 -6.49
C SER A 92 -8.41 -2.48 -7.26
N GLU A 93 -7.91 -1.42 -6.61
CA GLU A 93 -6.97 -0.46 -7.21
C GLU A 93 -5.63 -1.11 -7.58
N ALA A 94 -5.12 -2.01 -6.73
CA ALA A 94 -3.89 -2.75 -7.00
C ALA A 94 -4.07 -3.67 -8.24
N LEU A 95 -5.23 -4.33 -8.35
CA LEU A 95 -5.56 -5.20 -9.48
C LEU A 95 -5.80 -4.42 -10.78
N ASP A 96 -6.39 -3.22 -10.71
CA ASP A 96 -6.53 -2.32 -11.86
C ASP A 96 -5.17 -1.83 -12.39
N LYS A 97 -4.27 -1.44 -11.48
CA LYS A 97 -2.90 -1.06 -11.85
C LYS A 97 -2.15 -2.25 -12.43
N LEU A 98 -2.26 -3.43 -11.83
CA LEU A 98 -1.72 -4.68 -12.36
C LEU A 98 -2.17 -4.91 -13.80
N LEU A 99 -3.47 -4.79 -14.09
CA LEU A 99 -4.03 -4.92 -15.44
C LEU A 99 -3.37 -3.95 -16.43
N SER A 100 -3.20 -2.69 -16.04
CA SER A 100 -2.55 -1.69 -16.87
C SER A 100 -1.11 -2.08 -17.25
N TYR A 101 -0.34 -2.67 -16.33
CA TYR A 101 1.00 -3.18 -16.63
C TYR A 101 0.96 -4.45 -17.47
N ALA A 102 0.12 -5.42 -17.12
CA ALA A 102 -0.01 -6.68 -17.86
C ALA A 102 -0.41 -6.44 -19.33
N ARG A 103 -1.32 -5.49 -19.58
CA ARG A 103 -1.74 -5.10 -20.94
C ARG A 103 -0.62 -4.46 -21.75
N ARG A 104 0.21 -3.62 -21.13
CA ARG A 104 1.39 -3.08 -21.82
C ARG A 104 2.33 -4.21 -22.24
N SER A 105 2.50 -5.23 -21.41
CA SER A 105 3.32 -6.41 -21.74
C SER A 105 2.69 -7.24 -22.86
N LEU A 106 1.36 -7.43 -22.87
CA LEU A 106 0.66 -8.11 -23.96
C LEU A 106 0.77 -7.35 -25.28
N ALA A 107 0.72 -6.02 -25.24
CA ALA A 107 0.81 -5.18 -26.43
C ALA A 107 2.22 -5.08 -27.01
N SER A 108 3.27 -5.36 -26.23
CA SER A 108 4.67 -5.16 -26.64
C SER A 108 5.24 -6.30 -27.50
N GLU A 109 4.41 -7.05 -28.24
CA GLU A 109 4.81 -8.16 -29.13
C GLU A 109 5.83 -9.11 -28.47
N MET A 110 5.56 -9.50 -27.22
CA MET A 110 6.41 -10.48 -26.54
C MET A 110 6.33 -11.83 -27.24
N ASP A 111 7.45 -12.56 -27.25
CA ASP A 111 7.60 -13.89 -27.88
C ASP A 111 6.88 -14.99 -27.05
N LEU A 112 5.65 -14.70 -26.64
CA LEU A 112 4.73 -15.64 -26.03
C LEU A 112 4.16 -16.53 -27.13
N GLN A 113 4.03 -17.82 -26.81
CA GLN A 113 3.30 -18.72 -27.69
C GLN A 113 1.85 -18.21 -27.87
N PRO A 114 1.25 -18.32 -29.07
CA PRO A 114 -0.06 -17.74 -29.35
C PRO A 114 -1.18 -18.18 -28.40
N ASP A 115 -1.13 -19.43 -27.94
CA ASP A 115 -2.07 -20.00 -26.96
C ASP A 115 -1.89 -19.38 -25.56
N VAL A 116 -0.64 -19.17 -25.12
CA VAL A 116 -0.33 -18.47 -23.87
C VAL A 116 -0.80 -17.02 -23.95
N MET A 117 -0.56 -16.34 -25.07
CA MET A 117 -1.00 -14.96 -25.28
C MET A 117 -2.53 -14.85 -25.25
N ALA A 118 -3.24 -15.79 -25.90
CA ALA A 118 -4.70 -15.84 -25.88
C ALA A 118 -5.24 -16.07 -24.46
N LEU A 119 -4.64 -17.01 -23.71
CA LEU A 119 -5.03 -17.27 -22.32
C LEU A 119 -4.83 -16.03 -21.44
N ARG A 120 -3.65 -15.39 -21.50
CA ARG A 120 -3.34 -14.19 -20.70
C ARG A 120 -4.23 -13.01 -21.07
N SER A 121 -4.60 -12.89 -22.35
CA SER A 121 -5.56 -11.88 -22.81
C SER A 121 -6.96 -12.12 -22.25
N ALA A 122 -7.41 -13.38 -22.23
CA ALA A 122 -8.71 -13.74 -21.67
C ALA A 122 -8.75 -13.55 -20.14
N GLU A 123 -7.68 -13.89 -19.42
CA GLU A 123 -7.53 -13.60 -17.98
C GLU A 123 -7.53 -12.11 -17.68
N ALA A 124 -6.84 -11.29 -18.50
CA ALA A 124 -6.85 -9.84 -18.34
C ALA A 124 -8.26 -9.25 -18.57
N ALA A 125 -8.99 -9.74 -19.56
CA ALA A 125 -10.38 -9.35 -19.81
C ALA A 125 -11.32 -9.78 -18.66
N TRP A 126 -11.14 -10.98 -18.13
CA TRP A 126 -11.86 -11.47 -16.96
C TRP A 126 -11.62 -10.58 -15.74
N LEU A 127 -10.36 -10.29 -15.41
CA LEU A 127 -10.02 -9.48 -14.25
C LEU A 127 -10.54 -8.04 -14.42
N GLU A 128 -10.45 -7.46 -15.62
CA GLU A 128 -11.04 -6.15 -15.91
C GLU A 128 -12.54 -6.14 -15.64
N HIS A 129 -13.28 -7.15 -16.12
CA HIS A 129 -14.71 -7.24 -15.88
C HIS A 129 -15.04 -7.17 -14.39
N PHE A 130 -14.37 -7.95 -13.56
CA PHE A 130 -14.65 -7.96 -12.12
C PHE A 130 -14.19 -6.70 -11.40
N VAL A 131 -13.03 -6.14 -11.76
CA VAL A 131 -12.53 -4.89 -11.17
C VAL A 131 -13.48 -3.73 -11.48
N LEU A 132 -14.05 -3.68 -12.69
CA LEU A 132 -14.99 -2.63 -13.09
C LEU A 132 -16.41 -2.83 -12.53
N THR A 133 -16.90 -4.07 -12.47
CA THR A 133 -18.31 -4.34 -12.14
C THR A 133 -18.53 -4.68 -10.67
N GLU A 134 -17.54 -5.27 -10.00
CA GLU A 134 -17.64 -5.74 -8.62
C GLU A 134 -16.35 -5.43 -7.80
N PRO A 135 -15.86 -4.18 -7.74
CA PRO A 135 -14.61 -3.86 -7.00
C PRO A 135 -14.71 -4.21 -5.50
N SER A 136 -15.91 -4.11 -4.92
CA SER A 136 -16.19 -4.48 -3.52
C SER A 136 -15.99 -5.96 -3.23
N LEU A 137 -15.97 -6.84 -4.24
CA LEU A 137 -15.58 -8.24 -4.08
C LEU A 137 -14.15 -8.35 -3.56
N PHE A 138 -13.23 -7.57 -4.13
CA PHE A 138 -11.81 -7.60 -3.79
C PHE A 138 -11.55 -6.81 -2.52
N ASP A 139 -12.09 -5.60 -2.41
CA ASP A 139 -11.84 -4.72 -1.27
C ASP A 139 -12.47 -5.25 0.02
N GLY A 140 -13.62 -5.94 -0.09
CA GLY A 140 -14.32 -6.56 1.01
C GLY A 140 -14.02 -8.05 1.19
N ILE A 141 -13.01 -8.61 0.52
CA ILE A 141 -12.81 -10.07 0.50
C ILE A 141 -12.63 -10.67 1.91
N GLU A 142 -12.03 -9.92 2.82
CA GLU A 142 -11.80 -10.35 4.20
C GLU A 142 -13.12 -10.66 4.92
N THR A 143 -14.13 -9.81 4.74
CA THR A 143 -15.41 -9.89 5.44
C THR A 143 -16.47 -10.70 4.70
N GLN A 144 -16.23 -11.07 3.44
CA GLN A 144 -17.12 -11.92 2.66
C GLN A 144 -17.37 -13.26 3.37
N VAL A 145 -18.64 -13.65 3.54
CA VAL A 145 -19.00 -14.96 4.08
C VAL A 145 -18.90 -15.99 2.95
N LEU A 146 -18.11 -17.04 3.14
CA LEU A 146 -18.03 -18.13 2.18
C LEU A 146 -19.39 -18.85 2.10
N PRO A 147 -19.98 -19.00 0.89
CA PRO A 147 -21.20 -19.77 0.74
C PRO A 147 -21.04 -21.22 1.24
N ALA A 148 -22.11 -21.79 1.78
CA ALA A 148 -22.07 -23.18 2.26
C ALA A 148 -21.70 -24.14 1.11
N GLY A 149 -20.65 -24.93 1.32
CA GLY A 149 -20.12 -25.87 0.30
C GLY A 149 -19.30 -25.21 -0.82
N ALA A 150 -18.97 -23.92 -0.72
CA ALA A 150 -18.01 -23.29 -1.62
C ALA A 150 -16.60 -23.85 -1.37
N ILE A 151 -15.98 -24.38 -2.42
CA ILE A 151 -14.61 -24.86 -2.42
C ILE A 151 -13.84 -24.18 -3.56
N PRO A 152 -12.53 -23.91 -3.39
CA PRO A 152 -11.69 -23.39 -4.46
C PRO A 152 -11.78 -24.27 -5.70
N ALA A 153 -12.11 -23.69 -6.86
CA ALA A 153 -12.28 -24.43 -8.10
C ALA A 153 -12.05 -23.55 -9.33
N VAL A 154 -11.71 -24.20 -10.43
CA VAL A 154 -11.56 -23.57 -11.75
C VAL A 154 -12.88 -22.91 -12.17
N VAL A 155 -12.79 -21.70 -12.70
CA VAL A 155 -13.91 -21.02 -13.36
C VAL A 155 -13.81 -21.19 -14.87
N GLU A 156 -14.97 -21.23 -15.55
CA GLU A 156 -15.04 -21.11 -17.00
C GLU A 156 -15.44 -19.67 -17.35
N TRP A 157 -14.64 -19.03 -18.19
CA TRP A 157 -14.88 -17.67 -18.67
C TRP A 157 -15.00 -17.67 -20.19
N GLU A 158 -16.01 -17.00 -20.72
CA GLU A 158 -16.19 -16.78 -22.14
C GLU A 158 -15.65 -15.40 -22.49
N ALA A 159 -14.56 -15.37 -23.27
CA ALA A 159 -13.99 -14.14 -23.77
C ALA A 159 -14.92 -13.49 -24.81
N GLY A 160 -14.68 -12.20 -25.12
CA GLY A 160 -15.54 -11.43 -26.03
C GLY A 160 -15.60 -11.95 -27.48
N ASP A 161 -14.71 -12.87 -27.86
CA ASP A 161 -14.69 -13.58 -29.13
C ASP A 161 -15.43 -14.93 -29.10
N GLY A 162 -16.07 -15.27 -27.97
CA GLY A 162 -16.76 -16.54 -27.73
C GLY A 162 -15.86 -17.70 -27.31
N GLN A 163 -14.54 -17.47 -27.16
CA GLN A 163 -13.63 -18.52 -26.69
C GLN A 163 -13.83 -18.78 -25.19
N LYS A 164 -13.99 -20.06 -24.84
CA LYS A 164 -14.07 -20.49 -23.44
C LYS A 164 -12.71 -20.89 -22.90
N VAL A 165 -12.30 -20.24 -21.81
CA VAL A 165 -11.06 -20.53 -21.10
C VAL A 165 -11.35 -20.98 -19.66
N LYS A 166 -10.44 -21.77 -19.10
CA LYS A 166 -10.55 -22.35 -17.77
C LYS A 166 -9.30 -22.03 -16.95
N PHE A 167 -9.48 -21.41 -15.80
CA PHE A 167 -8.38 -21.06 -14.90
C PHE A 167 -8.86 -20.96 -13.44
N MET A 168 -7.93 -21.00 -12.49
CA MET A 168 -8.18 -20.54 -11.13
C MET A 168 -8.03 -19.02 -11.09
N PRO A 169 -9.00 -18.26 -10.54
CA PRO A 169 -8.91 -16.81 -10.41
C PRO A 169 -7.60 -16.32 -9.77
N SER A 170 -7.16 -16.95 -8.67
CA SER A 170 -5.92 -16.64 -7.96
C SER A 170 -4.67 -16.89 -8.81
N ASP A 171 -4.64 -17.98 -9.58
CA ASP A 171 -3.57 -18.28 -10.52
C ASP A 171 -3.56 -17.27 -11.68
N ALA A 172 -4.72 -16.91 -12.22
CA ALA A 172 -4.81 -15.91 -13.28
C ALA A 172 -4.20 -14.56 -12.82
N ILE A 173 -4.54 -14.09 -11.62
CA ILE A 173 -3.93 -12.87 -11.06
C ILE A 173 -2.42 -13.06 -10.87
N SER A 174 -1.97 -14.22 -10.38
CA SER A 174 -0.53 -14.53 -10.22
C SER A 174 0.22 -14.48 -11.56
N GLN A 175 -0.37 -15.04 -12.61
CA GLN A 175 0.23 -15.08 -13.93
C GLN A 175 0.25 -13.71 -14.60
N LEU A 176 -0.83 -12.92 -14.46
CA LEU A 176 -0.85 -11.53 -14.88
C LEU A 176 0.20 -10.70 -14.12
N ARG A 177 0.45 -11.00 -12.84
CA ARG A 177 1.51 -10.37 -12.05
C ARG A 177 2.90 -10.65 -12.64
N LEU A 178 3.19 -11.91 -12.95
CA LEU A 178 4.45 -12.29 -13.59
C LEU A 178 4.64 -11.58 -14.93
N LEU A 179 3.57 -11.51 -15.72
CA LEU A 179 3.55 -10.80 -17.00
C LEU A 179 3.83 -9.31 -16.82
N ALA A 180 3.13 -8.65 -15.90
CA ALA A 180 3.26 -7.22 -15.60
C ALA A 180 4.68 -6.80 -15.21
N ARG A 181 5.48 -7.68 -14.58
CA ARG A 181 6.89 -7.40 -14.24
C ARG A 181 7.73 -7.12 -15.49
N TRP A 182 7.36 -7.66 -16.64
CA TRP A 182 8.07 -7.40 -17.91
C TRP A 182 7.85 -5.97 -18.42
N SER A 183 6.82 -5.27 -17.95
CA SER A 183 6.62 -3.83 -18.20
C SER A 183 7.06 -2.94 -17.03
N HIS A 184 8.06 -3.37 -16.26
CA HIS A 184 8.63 -2.61 -15.14
C HIS A 184 7.59 -2.21 -14.08
N MET A 185 6.68 -3.12 -13.75
CA MET A 185 5.76 -2.93 -12.63
C MET A 185 6.54 -2.71 -11.32
N PRO A 186 6.19 -1.68 -10.51
CA PRO A 186 6.84 -1.42 -9.23
C PRO A 186 6.78 -2.61 -8.25
N ASP A 187 7.85 -2.83 -7.50
CA ASP A 187 7.94 -3.96 -6.56
C ASP A 187 6.90 -3.85 -5.44
N ASN A 188 6.63 -2.65 -4.90
CA ASN A 188 5.60 -2.45 -3.87
C ASN A 188 4.20 -2.84 -4.35
N LEU A 189 3.88 -2.62 -5.63
CA LEU A 189 2.62 -3.06 -6.23
C LEU A 189 2.60 -4.59 -6.40
N SER A 190 3.70 -5.17 -6.86
CA SER A 190 3.86 -6.64 -6.98
C SER A 190 3.67 -7.33 -5.62
N GLU A 191 4.26 -6.79 -4.55
CA GLU A 191 4.15 -7.31 -3.19
C GLU A 191 2.73 -7.22 -2.64
N GLN A 192 2.02 -6.12 -2.89
CA GLN A 192 0.62 -5.99 -2.49
C GLN A 192 -0.28 -7.01 -3.17
N VAL A 193 -0.11 -7.22 -4.49
CA VAL A 193 -0.85 -8.24 -5.24
C VAL A 193 -0.53 -9.64 -4.73
N GLU A 194 0.74 -9.96 -4.49
CA GLU A 194 1.15 -11.26 -3.94
C GLU A 194 0.58 -11.49 -2.54
N SER A 195 0.62 -10.48 -1.67
CA SER A 195 0.05 -10.53 -0.32
C SER A 195 -1.46 -10.79 -0.37
N PHE A 196 -2.18 -10.13 -1.29
CA PHE A 196 -3.60 -10.36 -1.52
C PHE A 196 -3.89 -11.81 -1.93
N ILE A 197 -3.14 -12.35 -2.91
CA ILE A 197 -3.32 -13.72 -3.39
C ILE A 197 -2.97 -14.72 -2.28
N SER A 198 -1.87 -14.51 -1.56
CA SER A 198 -1.43 -15.38 -0.48
C SER A 198 -2.47 -15.45 0.65
N LYS A 199 -3.05 -14.29 1.03
CA LYS A 199 -4.03 -14.22 2.12
C LYS A 199 -5.42 -14.69 1.68
N TYR A 200 -5.85 -14.41 0.44
CA TYR A 200 -7.24 -14.56 0.03
C TYR A 200 -7.48 -15.38 -1.24
N GLY A 201 -6.47 -15.92 -1.91
CA GLY A 201 -6.59 -16.63 -3.18
C GLY A 201 -7.59 -17.79 -3.13
N ASN A 202 -7.46 -18.70 -2.15
CA ASN A 202 -8.41 -19.79 -1.97
C ASN A 202 -9.85 -19.31 -1.75
N LYS A 203 -10.02 -18.21 -1.01
CA LYS A 203 -11.34 -17.62 -0.74
C LYS A 203 -11.94 -17.02 -2.01
N LEU A 204 -11.13 -16.31 -2.79
CA LEU A 204 -11.50 -15.74 -4.08
C LEU A 204 -11.98 -16.84 -5.04
N ASP A 205 -11.17 -17.90 -5.18
CA ASP A 205 -11.46 -19.03 -6.06
C ASP A 205 -12.79 -19.70 -5.67
N ALA A 206 -13.02 -19.91 -4.37
CA ALA A 206 -14.25 -20.52 -3.88
C ALA A 206 -15.49 -19.65 -4.14
N ILE A 207 -15.40 -18.34 -3.89
CA ILE A 207 -16.51 -17.40 -4.12
C ILE A 207 -16.88 -17.36 -5.61
N LEU A 208 -15.87 -17.19 -6.47
CA LEU A 208 -16.10 -17.04 -7.91
C LEU A 208 -16.56 -18.34 -8.56
N ALA A 209 -16.02 -19.48 -8.15
CA ALA A 209 -16.50 -20.78 -8.63
C ALA A 209 -17.95 -21.06 -8.19
N HIS A 210 -18.33 -20.65 -6.99
CA HIS A 210 -19.72 -20.76 -6.54
C HIS A 210 -20.65 -19.87 -7.37
N LYS A 211 -20.27 -18.61 -7.62
CA LYS A 211 -21.02 -17.68 -8.48
C LYS A 211 -21.18 -18.20 -9.91
N ALA A 212 -20.13 -18.81 -10.48
CA ALA A 212 -20.17 -19.36 -11.84
C ALA A 212 -21.18 -20.51 -12.00
N LYS A 213 -21.47 -21.28 -10.94
CA LYS A 213 -22.44 -22.38 -10.95
C LYS A 213 -23.90 -21.94 -10.84
N GLN A 214 -24.15 -20.66 -10.50
CA GLN A 214 -25.50 -20.10 -10.34
C GLN A 214 -26.01 -19.39 -11.59
N LYS A 215 -25.16 -19.19 -12.59
CA LYS A 215 -25.51 -18.67 -13.92
C LYS A 215 -25.92 -19.81 -14.85
#